data_AF-A0A6M0A0B0-F1
#
_entry.id   AF-A0A6M0A0B0-F1
#
_cell.length_a   1.000
_cell.length_b   1.000
_cell.length_c   1.000
_cell.angle_alpha   90.00
_cell.angle_beta   90.00
_cell.angle_gamma   90.00
#
_symmetry.space_group_name_H-M   'P 1'
#
loop_
_entity.id
_entity.type
_entity.pdbx_description
1 polymer ?
#
loop_
_entity_poly.entity_id
_entity_poly.type
_entity_poly.pdbx_seq_one_letter_code
_entity_poly.pdbx_strand_id
1 'polypeptide(L)'
;MTKLLSPIETEKFKRLASKPKSLLQHYYELTNLSELSKHEAEQMEKILERAESDDLLNYWIEKIDRLVYEDLGLLTEEKLDYYEKQKTRGKEFFVN
;
A
#
# COMPACT_ATOMS: atom_id res chain seq x y z
N MET A 1 13.08 4.84 -13.57
CA MET A 1 13.51 5.67 -12.42
C MET A 1 12.65 5.28 -11.23
N THR A 2 13.18 4.49 -10.30
CA THR A 2 12.57 4.23 -8.99
C THR A 2 12.44 5.57 -8.28
N LYS A 3 11.22 6.10 -8.14
CA LYS A 3 10.99 7.31 -7.34
C LYS A 3 11.08 6.88 -5.88
N LEU A 4 12.31 6.85 -5.38
CA LEU A 4 12.62 6.82 -3.95
C LEU A 4 11.75 7.88 -3.26
N LEU A 5 11.15 7.51 -2.13
CA LEU A 5 10.40 8.43 -1.29
C LEU A 5 11.23 9.69 -1.05
N SER A 6 10.62 10.87 -1.15
CA SER A 6 11.30 12.10 -0.77
C SER A 6 11.71 12.02 0.71
N PRO A 7 12.75 12.74 1.15
CA PRO A 7 13.18 12.73 2.55
C PRO A 7 12.04 13.03 3.55
N ILE A 8 11.10 13.88 3.15
CA ILE A 8 9.91 14.23 3.94
C ILE A 8 8.94 13.06 4.02
N GLU A 9 8.71 12.34 2.92
CA GLU A 9 7.89 11.13 2.91
C GLU A 9 8.55 10.01 3.72
N THR A 10 9.87 9.83 3.59
CA THR A 10 10.62 8.85 4.39
C THR A 10 10.46 9.10 5.89
N GLU A 11 10.57 10.35 6.33
CA GLU A 11 10.42 10.71 7.74
C GLU A 11 8.98 10.52 8.25
N LYS A 12 7.97 10.89 7.44
CA LYS A 12 6.56 10.65 7.77
C LYS A 12 6.24 9.16 7.86
N PHE A 13 6.73 8.37 6.91
CA PHE A 13 6.60 6.92 6.93
C PHE A 13 7.23 6.33 8.18
N LYS A 14 8.50 6.70 8.46
CA LYS A 14 9.22 6.24 9.66
C LYS A 14 8.43 6.53 10.92
N ARG A 15 7.88 7.74 11.09
CA ARG A 15 7.08 8.10 12.29
C ARG A 15 5.77 7.33 12.41
N LEU A 16 5.14 6.99 11.29
CA LEU A 16 3.90 6.23 11.28
C LEU A 16 4.17 4.75 11.55
N ALA A 17 5.20 4.20 10.89
CA ALA A 17 5.65 2.82 11.04
C ALA A 17 6.29 2.55 12.42
N SER A 18 7.01 3.53 12.99
CA SER A 18 7.73 3.39 14.27
C SER A 18 6.84 3.39 15.50
N LYS A 19 5.53 3.63 15.35
CA LYS A 19 4.60 3.45 16.47
C LYS A 19 4.47 1.96 16.76
N PRO A 20 4.69 1.50 18.01
CA PRO A 20 4.42 0.13 18.38
C PRO A 20 3.00 -0.25 17.95
N LYS A 21 2.85 -1.34 17.17
CA LYS A 21 1.58 -1.80 16.59
C LYS A 21 0.96 -0.88 15.53
N SER A 22 1.76 -0.14 14.77
CA SER A 22 1.21 0.61 13.64
C SER A 22 0.62 -0.35 12.60
N LEU A 23 -0.57 -0.03 12.09
CA LEU A 23 -1.23 -0.82 11.04
C LEU A 23 -0.35 -0.92 9.78
N LEU A 24 0.43 0.13 9.50
CA LEU A 24 1.35 0.17 8.36
C LEU A 24 2.54 -0.77 8.50
N GLN A 25 3.12 -0.87 9.70
CA GLN A 25 4.18 -1.86 9.95
C GLN A 25 3.61 -3.27 9.79
N HIS A 26 2.43 -3.54 10.36
CA HIS A 26 1.82 -4.86 10.24
C HIS A 26 1.47 -5.21 8.79
N TYR A 27 0.94 -4.25 8.03
CA TYR A 27 0.69 -4.42 6.60
C TYR A 27 1.98 -4.69 5.81
N TYR A 28 3.05 -3.93 6.09
CA TYR A 28 4.36 -4.15 5.48
C TYR A 28 4.91 -5.54 5.80
N GLU A 29 4.79 -6.01 7.03
CA GLU A 29 5.21 -7.37 7.41
C GLU A 29 4.42 -8.43 6.64
N LEU A 30 3.08 -8.28 6.56
CA LEU A 30 2.21 -9.23 5.86
C LEU A 30 2.51 -9.28 4.35
N THR A 31 2.79 -8.13 3.71
CA THR A 31 3.11 -8.06 2.26
C THR A 31 4.47 -8.66 1.89
N ASN A 32 5.38 -8.83 2.86
CA ASN A 32 6.67 -9.49 2.66
C ASN A 32 6.64 -11.01 2.94
N LEU A 33 5.52 -11.57 3.40
CA LEU A 33 5.36 -13.01 3.55
C LEU A 33 5.24 -13.66 2.17
N SER A 34 5.92 -14.79 1.98
CA SER A 34 5.83 -15.57 0.74
C SER A 34 4.45 -16.19 0.53
N GLU A 35 3.74 -16.46 1.63
CA GLU A 35 2.38 -16.99 1.64
C GLU A 35 1.66 -16.46 2.89
N LEU A 36 0.37 -16.17 2.77
CA LEU A 36 -0.48 -15.77 3.88
C LEU A 36 -1.29 -16.98 4.36
N SER A 37 -1.22 -17.28 5.64
CA SER A 37 -2.22 -18.13 6.29
C SER A 37 -3.59 -17.45 6.26
N LYS A 38 -4.66 -18.22 6.49
CA LYS A 38 -6.02 -17.67 6.57
C LYS A 38 -6.13 -16.52 7.57
N HIS A 39 -5.52 -16.66 8.74
CA HIS A 39 -5.55 -15.62 9.76
C HIS A 39 -4.82 -14.35 9.29
N GLU A 40 -3.65 -14.50 8.66
CA GLU A 40 -2.88 -13.36 8.14
C GLU A 40 -3.62 -12.63 7.00
N ALA A 41 -4.29 -13.38 6.11
CA ALA A 41 -5.15 -12.80 5.09
C ALA A 41 -6.32 -12.00 5.70
N GLU A 42 -6.98 -12.53 6.73
CA GLU A 42 -8.04 -11.81 7.46
C GLU A 42 -7.51 -10.55 8.17
N GLN A 43 -6.27 -10.55 8.67
CA GLN A 43 -5.66 -9.34 9.23
C GLN A 43 -5.35 -8.31 8.14
N MET A 44 -4.84 -8.75 6.99
CA MET A 44 -4.58 -7.87 5.84
C MET A 44 -5.87 -7.22 5.34
N GLU A 45 -6.95 -8.01 5.19
CA GLU A 45 -8.26 -7.53 4.77
C GLU A 45 -8.78 -6.43 5.71
N LYS A 46 -8.74 -6.64 7.03
CA LYS A 46 -9.15 -5.62 8.01
C LYS A 46 -8.35 -4.32 7.93
N ILE A 47 -7.07 -4.40 7.57
CA ILE A 47 -6.24 -3.20 7.37
C ILE A 47 -6.71 -2.46 6.12
N LEU A 48 -6.99 -3.18 5.04
CA LEU A 48 -7.46 -2.61 3.77
C LEU A 48 -8.86 -1.99 3.92
N GLU A 49 -9.81 -2.69 4.55
CA GLU A 49 -11.15 -2.16 4.86
C GLU A 49 -11.06 -0.85 5.66
N ARG A 50 -10.15 -0.77 6.62
CA ARG A 50 -9.95 0.45 7.39
C ARG A 50 -9.40 1.59 6.53
N ALA A 51 -8.49 1.28 5.61
CA ALA A 51 -7.90 2.24 4.70
C ALA A 51 -8.93 2.86 3.75
N GLU A 52 -10.01 2.16 3.41
CA GLU A 52 -11.11 2.73 2.59
C GLU A 52 -11.71 4.00 3.19
N SER A 53 -11.64 4.16 4.51
CA SER A 53 -12.15 5.32 5.26
C SER A 53 -11.08 6.25 5.83
N ASP A 54 -9.79 5.91 5.68
CA ASP A 54 -8.65 6.66 6.20
C ASP A 54 -7.67 6.98 5.06
N ASP A 55 -7.86 8.16 4.46
CA ASP A 55 -7.08 8.64 3.31
C ASP A 55 -5.56 8.60 3.56
N LEU A 56 -5.14 8.88 4.80
CA LEU A 56 -3.73 8.87 5.15
C LEU A 56 -3.19 7.44 5.20
N LEU A 57 -3.94 6.51 5.80
CA LEU A 57 -3.59 5.09 5.82
C LEU A 57 -3.55 4.52 4.40
N ASN A 58 -4.57 4.80 3.59
CA ASN A 58 -4.66 4.39 2.19
C ASN A 58 -3.45 4.89 1.38
N TYR A 59 -3.10 6.17 1.51
CA TYR A 59 -1.93 6.74 0.86
C TYR A 59 -0.65 5.96 1.16
N TRP A 60 -0.43 5.56 2.40
CA TRP A 60 0.78 4.83 2.78
C TRP A 60 0.76 3.36 2.38
N ILE A 61 -0.41 2.72 2.35
CA ILE A 61 -0.59 1.38 1.80
C ILE A 61 -0.25 1.38 0.30
N GLU A 62 -0.78 2.34 -0.48
CA GLU A 62 -0.45 2.47 -1.91
C GLU A 62 1.07 2.62 -2.14
N LYS A 63 1.78 3.28 -1.22
CA LYS A 63 3.24 3.44 -1.30
C LYS A 63 3.98 2.15 -0.96
N ILE A 64 3.52 1.40 0.04
CA ILE A 64 4.06 0.08 0.39
C ILE A 64 3.88 -0.88 -0.79
N ASP A 65 2.68 -0.96 -1.36
CA ASP A 65 2.39 -1.84 -2.48
C ASP A 65 3.31 -1.56 -3.66
N ARG A 66 3.48 -0.27 -4.01
CA ARG A 66 4.40 0.12 -5.08
C ARG A 66 5.84 -0.35 -4.81
N LEU A 67 6.32 -0.20 -3.59
CA LEU A 67 7.66 -0.66 -3.20
C LEU A 67 7.78 -2.19 -3.31
N VAL A 68 6.81 -2.94 -2.80
CA VAL A 68 6.80 -4.40 -2.86
C VAL A 68 6.73 -4.90 -4.31
N TYR A 69 5.90 -4.28 -5.15
CA TYR A 69 5.86 -4.61 -6.58
C TYR A 69 7.16 -4.26 -7.31
N GLU A 70 7.85 -3.19 -6.90
CA GLU A 70 9.17 -2.79 -7.43
C GLU A 70 10.22 -3.84 -7.05
N ASP A 71 10.27 -4.23 -5.77
CA ASP A 71 11.21 -5.20 -5.22
C ASP A 71 11.03 -6.61 -5.81
N LEU A 72 9.78 -7.01 -6.09
CA LEU A 72 9.48 -8.28 -6.76
C LEU A 72 9.73 -8.25 -8.28
N GLY A 73 10.16 -7.10 -8.84
CA GLY A 73 10.32 -6.93 -10.28
C GLY A 73 9.01 -7.04 -11.07
N LEU A 74 7.87 -6.88 -10.39
CA LEU A 74 6.53 -7.02 -10.96
C LEU A 74 6.02 -5.72 -11.61
N LEU A 75 6.75 -4.62 -11.47
CA LEU A 75 6.49 -3.34 -12.13
C LEU A 75 7.11 -3.30 -13.53
N THR A 76 6.44 -3.95 -14.49
CA THR A 76 6.62 -3.66 -15.93
C THR A 76 5.74 -2.47 -16.34
N GLU A 77 6.15 -1.68 -17.35
CA GLU A 77 5.40 -0.49 -17.82
C GLU A 77 3.91 -0.77 -18.10
N GLU A 78 3.55 -1.96 -18.60
CA GLU A 78 2.15 -2.37 -18.83
C GLU A 78 1.33 -2.48 -17.54
N LYS A 79 1.93 -2.88 -16.42
CA LYS A 79 1.21 -3.06 -15.15
C LYS A 79 0.99 -1.73 -14.44
N LEU A 80 1.89 -0.75 -14.61
CA LEU A 80 1.69 0.62 -14.12
C LEU A 80 0.43 1.25 -14.72
N ASP A 81 0.22 1.07 -16.02
CA ASP A 81 -0.94 1.60 -16.73
C ASP A 81 -2.26 0.95 -16.25
N TYR A 82 -2.22 -0.33 -15.86
CA TYR A 82 -3.36 -1.02 -15.23
C TYR A 82 -3.71 -0.43 -13.86
N TYR A 83 -2.72 -0.21 -12.99
CA TYR A 83 -2.95 0.40 -11.67
C TYR A 83 -3.46 1.85 -11.77
N GLU A 84 -2.91 2.65 -12.69
CA GLU A 84 -3.40 4.02 -12.91
C GLU A 84 -4.81 4.05 -13.51
N LYS A 85 -5.15 3.10 -14.40
CA LYS A 85 -6.51 2.95 -14.94
C LYS A 85 -7.53 2.55 -13.87
N GLN A 86 -7.18 1.63 -12.96
CA GLN A 86 -8.07 1.26 -11.85
C GLN A 86 -8.27 2.43 -10.87
N LYS A 87 -7.22 3.21 -10.59
CA LYS A 87 -7.30 4.46 -9.80
C LYS A 87 -8.24 5.49 -10.43
N THR A 88 -8.29 5.55 -11.76
CA THR A 88 -9.17 6.46 -12.51
C THR A 88 -10.62 5.97 -12.48
N ARG A 89 -10.85 4.67 -12.67
CA ARG A 89 -12.19 4.06 -12.60
C ARG A 89 -12.83 4.16 -11.21
N GLY A 90 -12.06 4.05 -10.14
CA GLY A 90 -12.57 4.23 -8.77
C GLY A 90 -13.13 5.63 -8.51
N LYS A 91 -12.61 6.67 -9.18
CA LYS A 91 -13.11 8.04 -9.08
C LYS A 91 -14.39 8.29 -9.87
N GLU A 92 -14.66 7.51 -10.92
CA GLU A 92 -15.86 7.65 -11.74
C GLU A 92 -17.13 7.14 -11.04
N PHE A 93 -17.01 6.32 -9.98
CA PHE A 93 -18.15 5.84 -9.19
C PHE A 93 -18.62 6.79 -8.08
N PHE A 94 -17.83 7.81 -7.72
CA PHE A 94 -18.20 8.81 -6.69
C PHE A 94 -18.69 10.15 -7.28
N VAL A 95 -18.96 10.20 -8.58
CA VAL A 95 -19.63 11.34 -9.23
C VAL A 95 -20.92 10.85 -9.87
N ASN A 96 -21.92 10.57 -9.04
CA ASN A 96 -23.34 10.67 -9.36
C ASN A 96 -24.15 10.84 -8.08
#